data_AF-A0A9P0Q2J2-F1
#
_entry.id   AF-A0A9P0Q2J2-F1
#
_cell.length_a   1.000
_cell.length_b   1.000
_cell.length_c   1.000
_cell.angle_alpha   90.00
_cell.angle_beta   90.00
_cell.angle_gamma   90.00
#
_symmetry.space_group_name_H-M   'P 1'
#
loop_
_entity.id
_entity.type
_entity.pdbx_description
1 polymer ?
#
loop_
_entity_poly.entity_id
_entity_poly.type
_entity_poly.pdbx_seq_one_letter_code
_entity_poly.pdbx_strand_id
1 'polypeptide(L)'
;MNLETLLSSFKDILTPSNYDAFTQVLTSEVTQRLEKVVMKSTFNRLGGLVLDKEVRSLAGYITATTSWSVRDKFARLTQIATALNLEQLNEIYDYWGSHDGALTWRLTPTELKSIMQLRYVQLQCFFYIMSFHPMRIPRFLL
;
A
#
# COMPACT_ATOMS: atom_id res chain seq x y z
N MET A 1 5.74 -21.22 -8.42
CA MET A 1 4.38 -21.67 -8.07
C MET A 1 3.55 -20.42 -7.82
N ASN A 2 2.47 -20.22 -8.58
CA ASN A 2 1.61 -19.03 -8.45
C ASN A 2 0.46 -19.32 -7.47
N LEU A 3 -0.20 -18.26 -7.00
CA LEU A 3 -1.24 -18.34 -5.97
C LEU A 3 -2.41 -19.26 -6.38
N GLU A 4 -2.81 -19.21 -7.65
CA GLU A 4 -3.89 -20.04 -8.18
C GLU A 4 -3.57 -21.53 -8.12
N THR A 5 -2.38 -21.93 -8.60
CA THR A 5 -1.94 -23.32 -8.55
C THR A 5 -1.84 -23.85 -7.11
N LEU A 6 -1.45 -22.98 -6.17
CA LEU A 6 -1.39 -23.33 -4.75
C LEU A 6 -2.80 -23.56 -4.19
N LEU A 7 -3.71 -22.62 -4.38
CA LEU A 7 -5.09 -22.74 -3.89
C LEU A 7 -5.80 -23.95 -4.49
N SER A 8 -5.67 -24.18 -5.80
CA SER A 8 -6.27 -25.35 -6.45
C SER A 8 -5.71 -26.66 -5.92
N SER A 9 -4.38 -26.74 -5.66
CA SER A 9 -3.77 -27.99 -5.17
C SER A 9 -4.25 -28.43 -3.79
N PHE A 10 -4.62 -27.48 -2.91
CA PHE A 10 -5.08 -27.80 -1.55
C PHE A 10 -6.60 -27.93 -1.43
N LYS A 11 -7.35 -27.47 -2.43
CA LYS A 11 -8.82 -27.44 -2.40
C LYS A 11 -9.45 -28.83 -2.31
N ASP A 12 -8.88 -29.81 -3.02
CA ASP A 12 -9.41 -31.18 -3.06
C ASP A 12 -8.79 -32.09 -1.97
N ILE A 13 -7.76 -31.60 -1.26
CA ILE A 13 -7.02 -32.36 -0.25
C ILE A 13 -7.52 -32.04 1.16
N LEU A 14 -7.95 -30.80 1.41
CA LEU A 14 -8.36 -30.31 2.72
C LEU A 14 -9.88 -30.38 2.90
N THR A 15 -10.31 -30.60 4.14
CA THR A 15 -11.72 -30.37 4.50
C THR A 15 -12.07 -28.89 4.34
N PRO A 16 -13.34 -28.52 4.10
CA PRO A 16 -13.74 -27.12 3.91
C PRO A 16 -13.28 -26.19 5.05
N SER A 17 -13.38 -26.64 6.31
CA SER A 17 -12.93 -25.85 7.47
C SER A 17 -11.42 -25.65 7.49
N ASN A 18 -10.63 -26.67 7.14
CA ASN A 18 -9.17 -26.56 7.08
C ASN A 18 -8.73 -25.70 5.90
N TYR A 19 -9.43 -25.78 4.76
CA TYR A 19 -9.19 -24.93 3.61
C TYR A 19 -9.47 -23.45 3.92
N ASP A 20 -10.56 -23.16 4.65
CA ASP A 20 -10.87 -21.80 5.11
C ASP A 20 -9.79 -21.27 6.07
N ALA A 21 -9.32 -22.08 7.03
CA ALA A 21 -8.22 -21.69 7.91
C ALA A 21 -6.91 -21.43 7.12
N PHE A 22 -6.59 -22.32 6.17
CA PHE A 22 -5.43 -22.18 5.30
C PHE A 22 -5.48 -20.89 4.48
N THR A 23 -6.61 -20.60 3.84
CA THR A 23 -6.78 -19.38 3.02
C THR A 23 -6.70 -18.11 3.87
N GLN A 24 -7.15 -18.11 5.12
CA GLN A 24 -6.98 -16.98 6.04
C GLN A 24 -5.51 -16.70 6.38
N VAL A 25 -4.73 -17.74 6.68
CA VAL A 25 -3.29 -17.61 6.97
C VAL A 25 -2.55 -17.15 5.71
N LEU A 26 -2.81 -17.78 4.58
CA LEU A 26 -2.22 -17.41 3.29
C LEU A 26 -2.50 -15.96 2.92
N THR A 27 -3.77 -15.53 3.04
CA THR A 27 -4.15 -14.14 2.73
C THR A 27 -3.43 -13.17 3.66
N SER A 28 -3.34 -13.47 4.95
CA SER A 28 -2.60 -12.64 5.92
C SER A 28 -1.12 -12.49 5.54
N GLU A 29 -0.48 -13.57 5.10
CA GLU A 29 0.92 -13.51 4.68
C GLU A 29 1.12 -12.77 3.37
N VAL A 30 0.23 -12.96 2.40
CA VAL A 30 0.29 -12.22 1.13
C VAL A 30 0.16 -10.72 1.38
N THR A 31 -0.80 -10.29 2.22
CA THR A 31 -0.99 -8.86 2.48
C THR A 31 0.18 -8.26 3.26
N GLN A 32 0.72 -8.96 4.25
CA GLN A 32 1.90 -8.52 5.00
C GLN A 32 3.16 -8.41 4.12
N ARG A 33 3.38 -9.36 3.21
CA ARG A 33 4.52 -9.31 2.28
C ARG A 33 4.37 -8.18 1.28
N LEU A 34 3.17 -7.98 0.74
CA LEU A 34 2.90 -6.87 -0.18
C LEU A 34 3.13 -5.52 0.51
N GLU A 35 2.65 -5.36 1.75
CA GLU A 35 2.88 -4.14 2.54
C GLU A 35 4.38 -3.86 2.70
N LYS A 36 5.19 -4.87 3.08
CA LYS A 36 6.65 -4.74 3.20
C LYS A 36 7.34 -4.32 1.89
N VAL A 37 6.84 -4.80 0.74
CA VAL A 37 7.39 -4.43 -0.58
C VAL A 37 6.99 -3.01 -0.95
N VAL A 38 5.73 -2.62 -0.71
CA VAL A 38 5.24 -1.26 -0.93
C VAL A 38 6.06 -0.26 -0.12
N MET A 39 6.33 -0.55 1.15
CA MET A 39 7.13 0.33 2.03
C MET A 39 8.60 0.50 1.61
N LYS A 40 9.10 -0.30 0.66
CA LYS A 40 10.45 -0.19 0.08
C LYS A 40 10.45 0.35 -1.35
N SER A 41 9.28 0.60 -1.90
CA SER A 41 9.09 1.04 -3.27
C SER A 41 8.87 2.55 -3.33
N THR A 42 9.13 3.13 -4.50
CA THR A 42 8.82 4.53 -4.79
C THR A 42 7.67 4.62 -5.78
N PHE A 43 6.77 5.58 -5.57
CA PHE A 43 5.56 5.72 -6.38
C PHE A 43 5.45 7.11 -7.00
N ASN A 44 5.13 7.18 -8.28
CA ASN A 44 4.54 8.37 -8.89
C ASN A 44 3.01 8.23 -8.90
N ARG A 45 2.29 9.24 -9.41
CA ARG A 45 0.81 9.22 -9.46
C ARG A 45 0.26 7.98 -10.18
N LEU A 46 0.83 7.63 -11.32
CA LEU A 46 0.42 6.44 -12.08
C LEU A 46 0.73 5.14 -11.32
N GLY A 47 1.88 5.08 -10.64
CA GLY A 47 2.27 3.95 -9.79
C GLY A 47 1.31 3.74 -8.62
N GLY A 48 0.85 4.83 -7.99
CA GLY A 48 -0.19 4.78 -6.96
C GLY A 48 -1.51 4.22 -7.48
N LEU A 49 -1.93 4.63 -8.69
CA LEU A 49 -3.14 4.12 -9.34
C LEU A 49 -3.02 2.64 -9.72
N VAL A 50 -1.86 2.22 -10.23
CA VAL A 50 -1.59 0.80 -10.53
C VAL A 50 -1.63 -0.02 -9.25
N LEU A 51 -0.96 0.41 -8.18
CA LEU A 51 -1.00 -0.30 -6.89
C LEU A 51 -2.43 -0.48 -6.39
N ASP A 52 -3.24 0.58 -6.44
CA ASP A 52 -4.64 0.50 -6.01
C ASP A 52 -5.45 -0.51 -6.85
N LYS A 53 -5.27 -0.52 -8.16
CA LYS A 53 -5.88 -1.50 -9.05
C LYS A 53 -5.44 -2.92 -8.73
N GLU A 54 -4.15 -3.15 -8.49
CA GLU A 54 -3.60 -4.47 -8.15
C GLU A 54 -4.12 -4.96 -6.80
N VAL A 55 -4.18 -4.09 -5.78
CA VAL A 55 -4.75 -4.40 -4.46
C VAL A 55 -6.22 -4.79 -4.59
N ARG A 56 -7.02 -4.04 -5.37
CA ARG A 56 -8.43 -4.38 -5.65
C ARG A 56 -8.58 -5.69 -6.40
N SER A 57 -7.74 -5.94 -7.40
CA SER A 57 -7.78 -7.16 -8.21
C SER A 57 -7.43 -8.40 -7.37
N LEU A 58 -6.39 -8.30 -6.54
CA LEU A 58 -6.00 -9.37 -5.62
C LEU A 58 -7.08 -9.63 -4.56
N ALA A 59 -7.65 -8.59 -3.97
CA ALA A 59 -8.75 -8.74 -3.01
C ALA A 59 -9.97 -9.41 -3.65
N GLY A 60 -10.32 -9.04 -4.89
CA GLY A 60 -11.38 -9.67 -5.67
C GLY A 60 -11.13 -11.16 -5.92
N TYR A 61 -9.90 -11.52 -6.31
CA TYR A 61 -9.50 -12.91 -6.52
C TYR A 61 -9.63 -13.77 -5.26
N ILE A 62 -9.11 -13.29 -4.11
CA ILE A 62 -9.24 -14.03 -2.85
C ILE A 62 -10.71 -14.14 -2.45
N THR A 63 -11.50 -13.06 -2.58
CA THR A 63 -12.94 -13.08 -2.26
C THR A 63 -13.70 -14.11 -3.07
N ALA A 64 -13.37 -14.28 -4.36
CA ALA A 64 -13.98 -15.29 -5.21
C ALA A 64 -13.60 -16.73 -4.82
N THR A 65 -12.52 -16.91 -4.06
CA THR A 65 -11.97 -18.22 -3.71
C THR A 65 -12.29 -18.64 -2.26
N THR A 66 -12.79 -17.73 -1.43
CA THR A 66 -13.04 -17.95 0.00
C THR A 66 -14.50 -17.74 0.41
N SER A 67 -14.92 -18.37 1.49
CA SER A 67 -16.27 -18.21 2.08
C SER A 67 -16.39 -17.01 3.03
N TRP A 68 -15.26 -16.46 3.49
CA TRP A 68 -15.17 -15.43 4.53
C TRP A 68 -14.81 -14.05 3.95
N SER A 69 -15.01 -13.01 4.76
CA SER A 69 -14.78 -11.62 4.34
C SER A 69 -13.29 -11.22 4.38
N VAL A 70 -12.70 -10.93 3.23
CA VAL A 70 -11.29 -10.50 3.11
C VAL A 70 -11.01 -9.08 3.60
N ARG A 71 -12.06 -8.26 3.79
CA ARG A 71 -11.95 -6.81 4.05
C ARG A 71 -10.96 -6.46 5.15
N ASP A 72 -11.02 -7.18 6.26
CA ASP A 72 -10.17 -6.94 7.42
C ASP A 72 -8.67 -7.13 7.09
N LYS A 73 -8.34 -8.16 6.30
CA LYS A 73 -6.97 -8.51 5.92
C LYS A 73 -6.36 -7.52 4.92
N PHE A 74 -7.19 -6.89 4.09
CA PHE A 74 -6.76 -5.91 3.09
C PHE A 74 -6.84 -4.46 3.56
N ALA A 75 -7.52 -4.17 4.68
CA ALA A 75 -7.81 -2.81 5.14
C ALA A 75 -6.57 -1.91 5.20
N ARG A 76 -5.43 -2.41 5.72
CA ARG A 76 -4.17 -1.65 5.78
C ARG A 76 -3.62 -1.34 4.39
N LEU A 77 -3.58 -2.31 3.48
CA LEU A 77 -3.12 -2.11 2.10
C LEU A 77 -4.01 -1.14 1.34
N THR A 78 -5.32 -1.22 1.51
CA THR A 78 -6.27 -0.27 0.92
C THR A 78 -6.02 1.14 1.45
N GLN A 79 -5.79 1.29 2.76
CA GLN A 79 -5.43 2.59 3.35
C GLN A 79 -4.11 3.15 2.82
N ILE A 80 -3.09 2.30 2.65
CA ILE A 80 -1.81 2.68 2.03
C ILE A 80 -2.03 3.14 0.59
N ALA A 81 -2.80 2.39 -0.21
CA ALA A 81 -3.12 2.74 -1.58
C ALA A 81 -3.88 4.07 -1.68
N THR A 82 -4.84 4.32 -0.78
CA THR A 82 -5.54 5.61 -0.67
C THR A 82 -4.56 6.74 -0.38
N ALA A 83 -3.69 6.59 0.62
CA ALA A 83 -2.70 7.60 0.99
C ALA A 83 -1.74 7.94 -0.17
N LEU A 84 -1.26 6.92 -0.89
CA LEU A 84 -0.41 7.11 -2.07
C LEU A 84 -1.14 7.80 -3.24
N ASN A 85 -2.48 7.74 -3.28
CA ASN A 85 -3.30 8.35 -4.31
C ASN A 85 -3.86 9.74 -3.97
N LEU A 86 -3.60 10.28 -2.78
CA LEU A 86 -3.92 11.68 -2.46
C LEU A 86 -3.13 12.62 -3.38
N GLU A 87 -3.70 13.75 -3.79
CA GLU A 87 -2.98 14.69 -4.66
C GLU A 87 -2.10 15.60 -3.82
N GLN A 88 -2.69 16.18 -2.77
CA GLN A 88 -2.02 17.07 -1.82
C GLN A 88 -1.83 16.43 -0.44
N LEU A 89 -0.71 16.75 0.22
CA LEU A 89 -0.46 16.34 1.61
C LEU A 89 -1.54 16.82 2.57
N ASN A 90 -2.20 17.95 2.27
CA ASN A 90 -3.22 18.55 3.11
C ASN A 90 -4.56 17.78 3.08
N GLU A 91 -4.86 17.06 1.99
CA GLU A 91 -6.07 16.22 1.90
C GLU A 91 -6.12 15.16 2.98
N ILE A 92 -4.96 14.77 3.52
CA ILE A 92 -4.88 13.75 4.56
C ILE A 92 -5.62 14.16 5.85
N TYR A 93 -5.69 15.47 6.12
CA TYR A 93 -6.40 16.01 7.27
C TYR A 93 -7.92 15.91 7.09
N ASP A 94 -8.41 15.85 5.85
CA ASP A 94 -9.83 15.66 5.53
C ASP A 94 -10.28 14.22 5.67
N TYR A 95 -9.34 13.27 5.79
CA TYR A 95 -9.62 11.86 6.04
C TYR A 95 -9.28 11.42 7.46
N TRP A 96 -8.49 12.20 8.21
CA TRP A 96 -7.96 11.84 9.52
C TRP A 96 -8.64 12.61 10.65
N GLY A 97 -9.32 11.89 11.55
CA GLY A 97 -9.92 12.46 12.74
C GLY A 97 -11.32 11.94 13.01
N SER A 98 -12.02 12.61 13.92
CA SER A 98 -13.37 12.25 14.36
C SER A 98 -14.41 13.11 13.64
N HIS A 99 -14.39 13.12 12.30
CA HIS A 99 -15.47 13.71 11.51
C HIS A 99 -16.41 12.61 11.03
N ASP A 100 -17.69 12.96 10.84
CA ASP A 100 -18.70 12.00 10.39
C ASP A 100 -18.31 11.47 8.99
N GLY A 101 -18.28 10.15 8.82
CA GLY A 101 -17.77 9.49 7.60
C GLY A 101 -16.24 9.35 7.48
N ALA A 102 -15.46 9.70 8.51
CA ALA A 102 -14.02 9.46 8.53
C ALA A 102 -13.69 7.97 8.43
N LEU A 103 -12.69 7.63 7.63
CA LEU A 103 -12.20 6.27 7.52
C LEU A 103 -11.65 5.81 8.88
N THR A 104 -12.00 4.61 9.34
CA THR A 104 -11.37 4.03 10.53
C THR A 104 -9.93 3.61 10.22
N TRP A 105 -9.00 4.53 10.40
CA TRP A 105 -7.59 4.30 10.14
C TRP A 105 -7.01 3.22 11.05
N ARG A 106 -6.34 2.25 10.43
CA ARG A 106 -5.54 1.20 11.09
C ARG A 106 -4.04 1.50 11.04
N LEU A 107 -3.68 2.57 10.34
CA LEU A 107 -2.33 3.09 10.26
C LEU A 107 -2.15 4.15 11.34
N THR A 108 -1.00 4.17 11.97
CA THR A 108 -0.59 5.23 12.88
C THR A 108 -0.18 6.49 12.10
N PRO A 109 -0.20 7.68 12.72
CA PRO A 109 0.27 8.91 12.08
C PRO A 109 1.71 8.81 11.57
N THR A 110 2.56 8.06 12.27
CA THR A 110 3.97 7.85 11.89
C THR A 110 4.07 6.99 10.63
N GLU A 111 3.33 5.88 10.55
CA GLU A 111 3.27 5.05 9.34
C GLU A 111 2.76 5.85 8.16
N LEU A 112 1.71 6.64 8.36
CA LEU A 112 1.12 7.47 7.33
C LEU A 112 2.12 8.48 6.76
N LYS A 113 2.88 9.17 7.62
CA LYS A 113 3.97 10.06 7.20
C LYS A 113 5.02 9.31 6.37
N SER A 114 5.45 8.13 6.80
CA SER A 114 6.41 7.30 6.06
C SER A 114 5.86 6.88 4.69
N ILE A 115 4.58 6.52 4.59
CA ILE A 115 3.93 6.18 3.31
C ILE A 115 3.91 7.38 2.37
N MET A 116 3.61 8.58 2.88
CA MET A 116 3.61 9.81 2.08
C MET A 116 5.01 10.16 1.55
N GLN A 117 6.07 9.75 2.24
CA GLN A 117 7.46 9.90 1.77
C GLN A 117 7.83 8.97 0.62
N LEU A 118 7.08 7.88 0.38
CA LEU A 118 7.30 6.97 -0.74
C LEU A 118 6.94 7.60 -2.10
N ARG A 119 6.20 8.71 -2.08
CA ARG A 119 5.82 9.42 -3.30
C ARG A 119 7.02 10.19 -3.83
N TYR A 120 7.39 9.93 -5.09
CA TYR A 120 8.38 10.72 -5.80
C TYR A 120 7.80 12.11 -6.08
N VAL A 121 8.05 13.04 -5.17
CA VAL A 121 7.93 14.46 -5.49
C VAL A 121 9.24 14.83 -6.16
N GLN A 122 9.18 15.34 -7.39
CA GLN A 122 10.31 15.88 -8.15
C GLN A 122 11.13 16.95 -7.37
N LEU A 123 10.64 17.38 -6.19
CA LEU A 123 11.31 18.25 -5.23
C LEU A 123 12.29 17.54 -4.27
N GLN A 124 12.24 16.21 -4.10
CA GLN A 124 13.27 15.50 -3.33
C GLN A 124 14.59 15.42 -4.09
N CYS A 125 14.59 15.41 -5.42
CA CYS A 125 15.83 15.62 -6.18
C CYS A 125 16.38 17.04 -5.95
N PHE A 126 15.53 18.05 -5.80
CA PHE A 126 15.97 19.41 -5.50
C PHE A 126 16.59 19.51 -4.09
N PHE A 127 15.97 18.89 -3.08
CA PHE A 127 16.52 18.87 -1.71
C PHE A 127 17.74 17.95 -1.57
N TYR A 128 17.78 16.81 -2.26
CA TYR A 128 18.92 15.89 -2.21
C TYR A 128 20.13 16.45 -2.97
N ILE A 129 19.93 17.18 -4.08
CA ILE A 129 21.01 17.90 -4.78
C ILE A 129 21.46 19.13 -3.96
N MET A 130 20.54 19.84 -3.28
CA MET A 130 20.87 20.99 -2.41
C MET A 130 21.55 20.61 -1.09
N SER A 131 21.28 19.43 -0.51
CA SER A 131 21.90 18.97 0.74
C SER A 131 23.26 18.29 0.55
N PHE A 132 23.63 17.88 -0.67
CA PHE A 132 24.91 17.23 -0.96
C PHE A 132 25.97 18.11 -1.63
N HIS A 133 25.69 19.40 -1.85
CA HIS A 133 26.69 20.33 -2.36
C HIS A 133 26.91 21.52 -1.42
N PRO A 134 27.93 21.48 -0.53
CA PRO A 134 28.35 22.67 0.17
C PRO A 134 29.03 23.60 -0.84
N MET A 135 28.46 24.79 -1.05
CA MET A 135 29.05 25.93 -1.73
C MET A 135 29.74 25.67 -3.08
N ARG A 136 29.00 25.90 -4.17
CA ARG A 136 29.54 26.72 -5.26
C ARG A 136 28.50 27.78 -5.63
N ILE A 137 28.74 28.99 -5.13
CA ILE A 137 28.23 30.21 -5.73
C ILE A 137 28.77 30.22 -7.17
N PRO A 138 27.94 30.15 -8.22
CA PRO A 138 28.43 30.47 -9.54
C PRO A 138 28.67 31.98 -9.55
N ARG A 139 29.96 32.33 -9.54
CA ARG A 139 30.47 33.58 -10.09
C ARG A 139 29.97 33.70 -11.53
N PHE A 140 28.78 34.25 -11.72
CA PHE A 140 28.51 35.04 -12.91
C PHE A 140 28.85 36.48 -12.54
N LEU A 141 30.13 36.78 -12.74
CA LEU A 141 30.63 38.15 -12.90
C LEU A 141 30.40 38.51 -14.37
N LEU A 142 29.90 39.74 -14.57
CA LEU A 142 29.74 40.50 -15.82
C LEU A 142 28.41 40.30 -16.57
#